data_AF-A0A6F9BK57-F1
#
_entry.id   AF-A0A6F9BK57-F1
#
_cell.length_a   1.000
_cell.length_b   1.000
_cell.length_c   1.000
_cell.angle_alpha   90.00
_cell.angle_beta   90.00
_cell.angle_gamma   90.00
#
_symmetry.space_group_name_H-M   'P 1'
#
loop_
_entity.id
_entity.type
_entity.pdbx_description
1 polymer ?
#
loop_
_entity_poly.entity_id
_entity_poly.type
_entity_poly.pdbx_seq_one_letter_code
_entity_poly.pdbx_strand_id
1 'polypeptide(L)'
;MAWALKLPLTDEVIESGLVQDFDASLSGIGQELGAGAYSMSDVLALPIFKQEESNLPPDSENKILPFQYVLCAATSPAIKLHDETLTYLNQGTSWFLSDVSVCPQSIIRVVFHDRRLQYTEHQQLEGWRWNRPGDRILDLDIPMSVGMVDPRANPTQLNTVEFLWDPSKRTSVFIQVHCISTEFTMRKHGGEKGVPFRIQIDTFKENDGEEYTEHLHSASCQVKVFKPKGADRKQKTDREKMEKRAPQEKEKYQPSYETTILTEVRVRMDPPVTSQSQLFRWQM
;
A
#
# COMPACT_ATOMS: atom_id res chain seq x y z
N MET A 1 7.85 -30.10 51.03
CA MET A 1 7.39 -31.49 51.21
C MET A 1 5.92 -31.52 50.85
N ALA A 2 5.58 -32.25 49.78
CA ALA A 2 4.22 -32.43 49.26
C ALA A 2 3.29 -33.04 50.33
N TRP A 3 1.99 -33.18 50.12
CA TRP A 3 1.43 -34.40 49.51
C TRP A 3 -0.02 -34.13 49.02
N ALA A 4 -0.37 -34.87 47.97
CA ALA A 4 -1.60 -34.80 47.20
C ALA A 4 -2.81 -35.43 47.90
N LEU A 5 -4.02 -35.00 47.51
CA LEU A 5 -5.25 -35.74 47.70
C LEU A 5 -5.91 -36.01 46.34
N LYS A 6 -6.25 -37.29 46.17
CA LYS A 6 -6.83 -37.95 45.00
C LYS A 6 -8.26 -38.35 45.37
N LEU A 7 -9.23 -38.12 44.50
CA LEU A 7 -10.57 -38.71 44.58
C LEU A 7 -11.11 -39.01 43.16
N PRO A 8 -12.10 -39.93 43.03
CA PRO A 8 -12.04 -41.05 42.08
C PRO A 8 -13.04 -40.98 40.92
N LEU A 9 -12.88 -41.93 39.98
CA LEU A 9 -13.80 -42.31 38.90
C LEU A 9 -14.84 -43.33 39.38
N THR A 10 -16.08 -43.23 38.87
CA THR A 10 -17.00 -44.36 38.54
C THR A 10 -18.08 -43.90 37.53
N ASP A 11 -18.05 -44.45 36.31
CA ASP A 11 -19.11 -45.16 35.53
C ASP A 11 -20.59 -45.04 35.96
N GLU A 12 -21.65 -45.08 35.13
CA GLU A 12 -21.88 -45.52 33.74
C GLU A 12 -23.32 -45.07 33.28
N VAL A 13 -23.48 -44.78 31.97
CA VAL A 13 -24.54 -45.24 30.98
C VAL A 13 -26.02 -44.79 31.08
N ILE A 14 -26.63 -44.71 29.87
CA ILE A 14 -28.03 -44.49 29.40
C ILE A 14 -28.17 -43.06 28.78
N GLU A 15 -28.52 -42.83 27.51
CA GLU A 15 -29.11 -43.66 26.45
C GLU A 15 -28.76 -43.10 25.06
N SER A 16 -28.62 -44.03 24.13
CA SER A 16 -28.62 -43.91 22.66
C SER A 16 -29.76 -43.08 22.07
N GLY A 17 -29.49 -42.36 20.97
CA GLY A 17 -30.55 -41.97 20.03
C GLY A 17 -30.08 -41.05 18.89
N LEU A 18 -29.96 -41.63 17.69
CA LEU A 18 -29.90 -40.97 16.37
C LEU A 18 -28.52 -40.46 15.86
N VAL A 19 -27.62 -41.41 15.61
CA VAL A 19 -26.66 -41.29 14.49
C VAL A 19 -26.65 -42.62 13.75
N GLN A 20 -27.26 -42.66 12.57
CA GLN A 20 -26.90 -43.45 11.39
C GLN A 20 -28.15 -43.60 10.50
N ASP A 21 -28.09 -42.96 9.33
CA ASP A 21 -28.57 -43.46 8.04
C ASP A 21 -28.88 -42.28 7.11
N PHE A 22 -27.85 -41.74 6.46
CA PHE A 22 -27.97 -41.25 5.08
C PHE A 22 -26.59 -41.17 4.42
N ASP A 23 -25.89 -42.30 4.37
CA ASP A 23 -24.74 -42.50 3.49
C ASP A 23 -25.13 -43.52 2.41
N ALA A 24 -25.78 -43.02 1.35
CA ALA A 24 -25.95 -43.73 0.08
C ALA A 24 -26.55 -42.80 -0.99
N SER A 25 -25.77 -41.81 -1.44
CA SER A 25 -25.88 -41.33 -2.82
C SER A 25 -24.53 -40.83 -3.31
N LEU A 26 -23.69 -41.81 -3.64
CA LEU A 26 -22.65 -41.72 -4.66
C LEU A 26 -23.33 -41.23 -5.95
N SER A 27 -22.84 -40.28 -6.72
CA SER A 27 -21.52 -40.26 -7.33
C SER A 27 -21.47 -39.04 -8.25
N GLY A 28 -20.34 -38.33 -8.26
CA GLY A 28 -20.04 -37.40 -9.35
C GLY A 28 -19.45 -36.08 -8.89
N ILE A 29 -18.15 -35.93 -9.15
CA ILE A 29 -17.40 -34.67 -9.16
C ILE A 29 -16.93 -34.23 -7.77
N GLY A 30 -16.04 -35.05 -7.21
CA GLY A 30 -14.97 -34.54 -6.37
C GLY A 30 -13.83 -34.04 -7.26
N GLN A 31 -13.43 -32.78 -7.11
CA GLN A 31 -12.04 -32.39 -7.27
C GLN A 31 -11.74 -31.14 -6.43
N GLU A 32 -11.13 -31.40 -5.27
CA GLU A 32 -10.11 -30.59 -4.60
C GLU A 32 -10.24 -29.06 -4.64
N LEU A 33 -10.81 -28.48 -3.57
CA LEU A 33 -10.43 -27.13 -3.13
C LEU A 33 -9.10 -27.22 -2.37
N GLY A 34 -8.04 -27.56 -3.11
CA GLY A 34 -6.68 -27.35 -2.67
C GLY A 34 -6.42 -25.86 -2.51
N ALA A 35 -5.56 -25.52 -1.55
CA ALA A 35 -4.95 -24.20 -1.43
C ALA A 35 -4.17 -23.89 -2.73
N GLY A 36 -4.88 -23.38 -3.74
CA GLY A 36 -4.30 -22.92 -4.98
C GLY A 36 -3.56 -21.61 -4.72
N ALA A 37 -2.28 -21.58 -5.04
CA ALA A 37 -1.53 -20.34 -5.15
C ALA A 37 -2.33 -19.38 -6.04
N TYR A 38 -2.73 -18.24 -5.48
CA TYR A 38 -3.33 -17.15 -6.23
C TYR A 38 -2.31 -16.69 -7.27
N SER A 39 -2.56 -17.00 -8.55
CA SER A 39 -1.70 -16.53 -9.62
C SER A 39 -2.09 -15.09 -9.96
N MET A 40 -1.26 -14.12 -9.62
CA MET A 40 -1.50 -12.70 -9.94
C MET A 40 -1.59 -12.43 -11.45
N SER A 41 -1.22 -13.39 -12.30
CA SER A 41 -1.50 -13.36 -13.74
C SER A 41 -3.00 -13.22 -14.05
N ASP A 42 -3.86 -13.83 -13.23
CA ASP A 42 -5.28 -13.97 -13.53
C ASP A 42 -6.06 -12.70 -13.15
N VAL A 43 -5.55 -11.94 -12.18
CA VAL A 43 -6.06 -10.61 -11.82
C VAL A 43 -5.83 -9.61 -12.95
N LEU A 44 -4.68 -9.68 -13.62
CA LEU A 44 -4.33 -8.83 -14.76
C LEU A 44 -5.11 -9.21 -16.04
N ALA A 45 -5.77 -10.38 -16.05
CA ALA A 45 -6.62 -10.84 -17.14
C ALA A 45 -8.10 -10.45 -16.98
N LEU A 46 -8.47 -9.78 -15.89
CA LEU A 46 -9.86 -9.36 -15.66
C LEU A 46 -10.33 -8.36 -16.73
N PRO A 47 -11.60 -8.43 -17.17
CA PRO A 47 -12.16 -7.53 -18.19
C PRO A 47 -12.10 -6.04 -17.85
N ILE A 48 -11.91 -5.68 -16.57
CA ILE A 48 -11.63 -4.30 -16.14
C ILE A 48 -10.34 -3.75 -16.77
N PHE A 49 -9.39 -4.61 -17.12
CA PHE A 49 -8.14 -4.26 -17.84
C PHE A 49 -8.27 -4.38 -19.36
N LYS A 50 -9.35 -4.97 -19.88
CA LYS A 50 -9.72 -4.86 -21.30
C LYS A 50 -10.48 -3.55 -21.47
N GLN A 51 -9.74 -2.44 -21.47
CA GLN A 51 -10.29 -1.18 -21.91
C GLN A 51 -10.79 -1.35 -23.34
N GLU A 52 -12.09 -1.10 -23.51
CA GLU A 52 -12.83 -1.04 -24.75
C GLU A 52 -12.00 -0.27 -25.80
N GLU A 53 -11.60 -0.94 -26.89
CA GLU A 53 -10.91 -0.32 -28.02
C GLU A 53 -11.79 0.81 -28.55
N SER A 54 -11.45 2.04 -28.18
CA SER A 54 -12.11 3.23 -28.69
C SER A 54 -11.88 3.29 -30.19
N ASN A 55 -12.96 3.10 -30.97
CA ASN A 55 -13.02 3.34 -32.41
C ASN A 55 -12.86 4.84 -32.75
N LEU A 56 -11.69 5.41 -32.46
CA LEU A 56 -11.33 6.77 -32.85
C LEU A 56 -10.28 6.71 -33.99
N PRO A 57 -10.34 7.65 -34.96
CA PRO A 57 -9.43 7.64 -36.11
C PRO A 57 -7.98 7.92 -35.67
N PRO A 58 -6.98 7.48 -36.46
CA PRO A 58 -5.58 7.58 -36.09
C PRO A 58 -5.06 8.99 -36.37
N ASP A 59 -5.28 9.92 -35.44
CA ASP A 59 -4.72 11.27 -35.54
C ASP A 59 -3.46 11.44 -34.68
N SER A 60 -2.32 11.52 -35.39
CA SER A 60 -1.08 12.24 -35.06
C SER A 60 -0.15 11.73 -33.94
N GLU A 61 1.13 11.73 -34.31
CA GLU A 61 2.36 11.34 -33.61
C GLU A 61 2.49 11.77 -32.12
N ASN A 62 3.11 10.90 -31.31
CA ASN A 62 3.70 11.18 -29.99
C ASN A 62 2.77 11.70 -28.87
N LYS A 63 1.65 11.03 -28.59
CA LYS A 63 1.05 11.11 -27.25
C LYS A 63 1.68 10.08 -26.33
N ILE A 64 2.59 10.52 -25.48
CA ILE A 64 3.01 9.77 -24.28
C ILE A 64 1.71 9.37 -23.56
N LEU A 65 1.49 8.07 -23.34
CA LEU A 65 0.33 7.59 -22.59
C LEU A 65 0.30 8.29 -21.22
N PRO A 66 -0.88 8.71 -20.72
CA PRO A 66 -0.96 9.39 -19.44
C PRO A 66 -0.38 8.48 -18.35
N PHE A 67 0.50 9.03 -17.53
CA PHE A 67 1.05 8.32 -16.38
C PHE A 67 -0.09 7.85 -15.48
N GLN A 68 -0.10 6.55 -15.16
CA GLN A 68 -1.05 5.98 -14.23
C GLN A 68 -0.33 4.95 -13.36
N TYR A 69 -0.42 5.15 -12.06
CA TYR A 69 0.14 4.23 -11.09
C TYR A 69 -0.98 3.63 -10.25
N VAL A 70 -0.93 2.32 -10.09
CA VAL A 70 -1.95 1.56 -9.36
C VAL A 70 -1.28 0.80 -8.24
N LEU A 71 -1.71 1.08 -7.01
CA LEU A 71 -1.38 0.31 -5.82
C LEU A 71 -2.43 -0.79 -5.64
N CYS A 72 -2.02 -2.07 -5.71
CA CYS A 72 -2.93 -3.20 -5.51
C CYS A 72 -3.29 -3.40 -4.03
N ALA A 73 -4.01 -2.44 -3.48
CA ALA A 73 -4.59 -2.47 -2.15
C ALA A 73 -5.94 -1.74 -2.16
N ALA A 74 -6.91 -2.28 -1.42
CA ALA A 74 -8.27 -1.79 -1.42
C ALA A 74 -8.39 -0.42 -0.74
N THR A 75 -9.21 0.47 -1.32
CA THR A 75 -9.51 1.77 -0.69
C THR A 75 -10.44 1.59 0.51
N SER A 76 -10.30 2.46 1.50
CA SER A 76 -11.13 2.44 2.70
C SER A 76 -12.57 2.82 2.38
N PRO A 77 -13.58 2.05 2.85
CA PRO A 77 -14.99 2.39 2.69
C PRO A 77 -15.45 3.53 3.62
N ALA A 78 -14.58 3.99 4.52
CA ALA A 78 -14.92 4.95 5.58
C ALA A 78 -14.54 6.40 5.24
N ILE A 79 -14.27 6.70 3.97
CA ILE A 79 -13.86 8.02 3.48
C ILE A 79 -15.06 8.77 2.89
N LYS A 80 -15.19 10.07 3.19
CA LYS A 80 -16.29 10.90 2.70
C LYS A 80 -16.11 11.27 1.24
N LEU A 81 -17.19 11.56 0.51
CA LEU A 81 -17.16 11.88 -0.93
C LEU A 81 -16.16 12.96 -1.36
N HIS A 82 -15.92 13.97 -0.51
CA HIS A 82 -15.05 15.10 -0.84
C HIS A 82 -13.65 15.01 -0.21
N ASP A 83 -13.38 13.94 0.54
CA ASP A 83 -12.06 13.67 1.09
C ASP A 83 -11.23 12.89 0.07
N GLU A 84 -9.90 12.92 0.19
CA GLU A 84 -9.05 12.06 -0.64
C GLU A 84 -9.16 10.60 -0.22
N THR A 85 -9.05 9.67 -1.18
CA THR A 85 -9.02 8.23 -0.89
C THR A 85 -7.91 7.88 0.09
N LEU A 86 -8.17 6.88 0.96
CA LEU A 86 -7.22 6.40 1.95
C LEU A 86 -7.14 4.89 1.87
N THR A 87 -5.92 4.37 1.90
CA THR A 87 -5.66 2.94 1.77
C THR A 87 -4.99 2.40 3.03
N TYR A 88 -5.44 1.24 3.50
CA TYR A 88 -4.90 0.62 4.69
C TYR A 88 -3.84 -0.39 4.31
N LEU A 89 -2.61 -0.22 4.81
CA LEU A 89 -1.49 -1.11 4.53
C LEU A 89 -1.03 -1.81 5.81
N ASN A 90 -0.52 -3.02 5.65
CA ASN A 90 0.15 -3.75 6.72
C ASN A 90 1.66 -3.51 6.67
N GLN A 91 2.25 -3.28 7.83
CA GLN A 91 3.69 -3.13 8.00
C GLN A 91 4.44 -4.35 7.43
N GLY A 92 5.44 -4.11 6.59
CA GLY A 92 6.32 -5.14 6.03
C GLY A 92 5.63 -6.10 5.04
N THR A 93 4.40 -5.82 4.62
CA THR A 93 3.77 -6.50 3.49
C THR A 93 4.18 -5.82 2.20
N SER A 94 4.50 -6.62 1.19
CA SER A 94 4.84 -6.15 -0.14
C SER A 94 3.59 -5.77 -0.92
N TRP A 95 3.58 -4.56 -1.47
CA TRP A 95 2.47 -4.04 -2.27
C TRP A 95 2.93 -3.76 -3.69
N PHE A 96 2.13 -4.22 -4.64
CA PHE A 96 2.38 -4.06 -6.06
C PHE A 96 2.06 -2.64 -6.52
N LEU A 97 3.00 -2.06 -7.27
CA LEU A 97 2.85 -0.85 -8.06
C LEU A 97 3.18 -1.17 -9.53
N SER A 98 2.23 -0.90 -10.42
CA SER A 98 2.46 -0.90 -11.87
C SER A 98 2.52 0.52 -12.40
N ASP A 99 3.42 0.73 -13.35
CA ASP A 99 3.44 1.89 -14.24
C ASP A 99 3.07 1.43 -15.65
N VAL A 100 2.22 2.19 -16.34
CA VAL A 100 1.83 1.96 -17.74
C VAL A 100 2.68 2.81 -18.69
N SER A 101 3.51 3.71 -18.16
CA SER A 101 4.36 4.62 -18.92
C SER A 101 5.75 4.05 -19.19
N VAL A 102 6.34 4.40 -20.35
CA VAL A 102 7.66 3.93 -20.83
C VAL A 102 8.79 4.84 -20.35
N CYS A 103 8.68 5.41 -19.14
CA CYS A 103 9.67 6.37 -18.65
C CYS A 103 10.77 5.68 -17.82
N PRO A 104 12.03 6.17 -17.86
CA PRO A 104 13.16 5.37 -17.42
C PRO A 104 13.37 5.38 -15.91
N GLN A 105 13.21 6.50 -15.18
CA GLN A 105 13.48 6.54 -13.73
C GLN A 105 12.25 6.90 -12.90
N SER A 106 12.05 6.17 -11.80
CA SER A 106 11.06 6.52 -10.77
C SER A 106 11.67 6.57 -9.37
N ILE A 107 11.23 7.55 -8.59
CA ILE A 107 11.57 7.72 -7.18
C ILE A 107 10.27 7.58 -6.38
N ILE A 108 10.24 6.63 -5.44
CA ILE A 108 9.10 6.42 -4.54
C ILE A 108 9.48 6.91 -3.14
N ARG A 109 8.59 7.68 -2.52
CA ARG A 109 8.75 8.22 -1.17
C ARG A 109 7.54 7.95 -0.30
N VAL A 110 7.78 7.65 0.98
CA VAL A 110 6.77 7.70 2.04
C VAL A 110 6.96 9.02 2.79
N VAL A 111 6.00 9.94 2.66
CA VAL A 111 6.05 11.27 3.30
C VAL A 111 4.85 11.48 4.22
N PHE A 112 4.95 12.42 5.17
CA PHE A 112 3.80 12.75 6.00
C PHE A 112 2.70 13.45 5.19
N HIS A 113 1.44 13.09 5.40
CA HIS A 113 0.32 13.87 4.85
C HIS A 113 0.04 15.12 5.70
N ASP A 114 0.24 15.04 7.02
CA ASP A 114 0.04 16.16 7.94
C ASP A 114 1.12 17.24 7.76
N ARG A 115 0.69 18.46 7.45
CA ARG A 115 1.57 19.60 7.15
C ARG A 115 2.52 19.96 8.31
N ARG A 116 2.09 19.81 9.57
CA ARG A 116 2.96 20.07 10.73
C ARG A 116 4.10 19.04 10.78
N LEU A 117 3.79 17.78 10.50
CA LEU A 117 4.79 16.72 10.50
C LEU A 117 5.74 16.81 9.31
N GLN A 118 5.30 17.34 8.17
CA GLN A 118 6.18 17.66 7.04
C GLN A 118 7.28 18.66 7.45
N TYR A 119 6.93 19.73 8.19
CA TYR A 119 7.94 20.72 8.66
C TYR A 119 8.97 20.12 9.61
N THR A 120 8.62 19.07 10.35
CA THR A 120 9.51 18.37 11.28
C THR A 120 9.92 16.99 10.76
N GLU A 121 9.79 16.72 9.46
CA GLU A 121 9.90 15.37 8.90
C GLU A 121 11.24 14.75 9.26
N HIS A 122 12.34 15.47 9.03
CA HIS A 122 13.68 15.02 9.37
C HIS A 122 13.79 14.52 10.82
N GLN A 123 13.28 15.30 11.79
CA GLN A 123 13.29 14.92 13.21
C GLN A 123 12.44 13.68 13.49
N GLN A 124 11.29 13.54 12.81
CA GLN A 124 10.43 12.36 12.94
C GLN A 124 11.13 11.10 12.39
N LEU A 125 11.78 11.21 11.23
CA LEU A 125 12.49 10.08 10.62
C LEU A 125 13.72 9.68 11.44
N GLU A 126 14.49 10.65 11.97
CA GLU A 126 15.62 10.40 12.86
C GLU A 126 15.17 9.74 14.17
N GLY A 127 14.08 10.25 14.77
CA GLY A 127 13.49 9.66 15.96
C GLY A 127 13.05 8.20 15.73
N TRP A 128 12.50 7.91 14.55
CA TRP A 128 12.16 6.54 14.16
C TRP A 128 13.41 5.66 14.00
N ARG A 129 14.43 6.16 13.29
CA ARG A 129 15.72 5.47 13.05
C ARG A 129 16.40 5.08 14.36
N TRP A 130 16.38 5.98 15.35
CA TRP A 130 17.03 5.73 16.64
C TRP A 130 16.46 4.51 17.36
N ASN A 131 15.15 4.28 17.24
CA ASN A 131 14.48 3.13 17.86
C ASN A 131 14.61 1.84 17.03
N ARG A 132 15.09 1.95 15.79
CA ARG A 132 15.19 0.86 14.81
C ARG A 132 16.47 0.96 13.99
N PRO A 133 17.64 0.75 14.64
CA PRO A 133 18.92 0.88 13.95
C PRO A 133 19.04 -0.16 12.84
N GLY A 134 19.30 0.30 11.61
CA GLY A 134 19.47 -0.55 10.43
C GLY A 134 18.20 -0.75 9.60
N ASP A 135 17.01 -0.47 10.16
CA ASP A 135 15.76 -0.57 9.41
C ASP A 135 15.57 0.66 8.49
N ARG A 136 14.88 0.44 7.37
CA ARG A 136 14.40 1.49 6.46
C ARG A 136 12.89 1.66 6.62
N ILE A 137 12.38 2.85 6.34
CA ILE A 137 10.94 3.11 6.34
C ILE A 137 10.28 2.53 5.08
N LEU A 138 10.96 2.68 3.95
CA LEU A 138 10.54 2.20 2.64
C LEU A 138 11.66 1.35 2.03
N ASP A 139 11.28 0.17 1.54
CA ASP A 139 12.17 -0.74 0.84
C ASP A 139 11.51 -1.34 -0.42
N LEU A 140 12.34 -1.90 -1.30
CA LEU A 140 11.94 -2.61 -2.51
C LEU A 140 12.04 -4.12 -2.26
N ASP A 141 10.97 -4.86 -2.54
CA ASP A 141 11.01 -6.32 -2.57
C ASP A 141 11.54 -6.75 -3.95
N ILE A 142 12.88 -6.71 -4.08
CA ILE A 142 13.59 -7.00 -5.33
C ILE A 142 13.24 -8.40 -5.87
N PRO A 143 13.21 -9.49 -5.06
CA PRO A 143 12.86 -10.82 -5.57
C PRO A 143 11.46 -10.93 -6.18
N MET A 144 10.49 -10.14 -5.71
CA MET A 144 9.14 -10.14 -6.28
C MET A 144 8.95 -9.13 -7.42
N SER A 145 9.87 -8.17 -7.56
CA SER A 145 9.81 -7.15 -8.60
C SER A 145 10.33 -7.67 -9.94
N VAL A 146 9.75 -7.18 -11.04
CA VAL A 146 10.07 -7.61 -12.42
C VAL A 146 10.27 -6.37 -13.28
N GLY A 147 11.29 -6.37 -14.14
CA GLY A 147 11.57 -5.23 -15.02
C GLY A 147 12.07 -3.99 -14.29
N MET A 148 12.67 -4.16 -13.11
CA MET A 148 13.38 -3.11 -12.38
C MET A 148 14.89 -3.25 -12.63
N VAL A 149 15.56 -2.14 -12.89
CA VAL A 149 17.01 -2.03 -13.13
C VAL A 149 17.59 -1.02 -12.13
N ASP A 150 18.82 -1.27 -11.69
CA ASP A 150 19.56 -0.41 -10.76
C ASP A 150 18.72 0.10 -9.56
N PRO A 151 18.18 -0.79 -8.71
CA PRO A 151 17.47 -0.37 -7.52
C PRO A 151 18.44 0.27 -6.53
N ARG A 152 18.18 1.51 -6.12
CA ARG A 152 18.99 2.23 -5.15
C ARG A 152 18.17 2.66 -3.94
N ALA A 153 18.79 2.53 -2.78
CA ALA A 153 18.20 2.85 -1.49
C ALA A 153 19.24 3.55 -0.62
N ASN A 154 19.30 4.88 -0.71
CA ASN A 154 20.31 5.67 0.00
C ASN A 154 20.17 5.47 1.53
N PRO A 155 21.22 5.04 2.26
CA PRO A 155 21.17 4.82 3.71
C PRO A 155 20.77 6.04 4.55
N THR A 156 20.93 7.25 4.00
CA THR A 156 20.54 8.51 4.67
C THR A 156 19.08 8.89 4.44
N GLN A 157 18.45 8.38 3.37
CA GLN A 157 17.06 8.66 3.02
C GLN A 157 16.21 7.42 3.26
N LEU A 158 15.83 7.19 4.52
CA LEU A 158 15.16 5.96 4.96
C LEU A 158 13.79 5.72 4.33
N ASN A 159 13.13 6.78 3.88
CA ASN A 159 11.77 6.78 3.35
C ASN A 159 11.72 6.89 1.82
N THR A 160 12.85 6.74 1.13
CA THR A 160 12.97 6.92 -0.32
C THR A 160 13.63 5.70 -0.95
N VAL A 161 13.13 5.28 -2.11
CA VAL A 161 13.76 4.30 -3.00
C VAL A 161 13.70 4.82 -4.42
N GLU A 162 14.67 4.47 -5.23
CA GLU A 162 14.76 4.85 -6.63
C GLU A 162 15.16 3.64 -7.47
N PHE A 163 14.72 3.62 -8.72
CA PHE A 163 15.04 2.54 -9.65
C PHE A 163 14.73 2.97 -11.07
N LEU A 164 15.24 2.19 -12.02
CA LEU A 164 14.95 2.33 -13.44
C LEU A 164 13.96 1.26 -13.90
N TRP A 165 13.07 1.64 -14.81
CA TRP A 165 12.17 0.71 -15.49
C TRP A 165 12.87 0.11 -16.72
N ASP A 166 12.83 -1.22 -16.87
CA ASP A 166 13.30 -1.91 -18.06
C ASP A 166 12.25 -1.78 -19.18
N PRO A 167 12.48 -0.99 -20.25
CA PRO A 167 11.49 -0.80 -21.31
C PRO A 167 11.25 -2.08 -22.13
N SER A 168 12.12 -3.09 -22.01
CA SER A 168 12.03 -4.34 -22.76
C SER A 168 11.17 -5.40 -22.07
N LYS A 169 10.70 -5.14 -20.84
CA LYS A 169 9.95 -6.11 -20.02
C LYS A 169 8.63 -5.52 -19.58
N ARG A 170 7.69 -6.41 -19.24
CA ARG A 170 6.56 -6.01 -18.38
C ARG A 170 7.13 -5.65 -17.01
N THR A 171 6.85 -4.44 -16.56
CA THR A 171 7.40 -3.90 -15.33
C THR A 171 6.40 -4.00 -14.18
N SER A 172 6.90 -4.35 -13.00
CA SER A 172 6.15 -4.34 -11.75
C SER A 172 7.08 -4.20 -10.57
N VAL A 173 6.79 -3.28 -9.66
CA VAL A 173 7.61 -3.07 -8.47
C VAL A 173 6.81 -3.36 -7.22
N PHE A 174 7.44 -4.03 -6.27
CA PHE A 174 6.88 -4.32 -4.97
C PHE A 174 7.56 -3.47 -3.91
N ILE A 175 6.77 -2.71 -3.15
CA ILE A 175 7.26 -1.85 -2.07
C ILE A 175 6.85 -2.39 -0.70
N GLN A 176 7.71 -2.22 0.29
CA GLN A 176 7.45 -2.53 1.69
C GLN A 176 7.54 -1.27 2.54
N VAL A 177 6.50 -1.02 3.35
CA VAL A 177 6.50 0.09 4.31
C VAL A 177 6.64 -0.46 5.72
N HIS A 178 7.70 -0.06 6.42
CA HIS A 178 8.04 -0.62 7.73
C HIS A 178 7.68 0.30 8.90
N CYS A 179 7.35 1.57 8.70
CA CYS A 179 6.85 2.42 9.78
C CYS A 179 5.33 2.24 9.95
N ILE A 180 4.81 2.31 11.18
CA ILE A 180 3.35 2.34 11.41
C ILE A 180 2.86 3.73 11.78
N SER A 181 1.62 4.05 11.39
CA SER A 181 1.03 5.37 11.57
C SER A 181 0.92 5.85 13.03
N THR A 182 0.88 4.93 14.00
CA THR A 182 0.81 5.27 15.43
C THR A 182 2.18 5.49 16.07
N GLU A 183 3.29 5.30 15.35
CA GLU A 183 4.62 5.62 15.89
C GLU A 183 4.91 7.12 15.91
N PHE A 184 4.19 7.88 15.09
CA PHE A 184 4.36 9.32 14.93
C PHE A 184 3.24 10.12 15.63
N THR A 185 2.50 9.50 16.55
CA THR A 185 1.52 10.17 17.41
C THR A 185 2.20 10.71 18.66
N MET A 186 1.67 11.80 19.22
CA MET A 186 2.25 12.43 20.42
C MET A 186 2.11 11.53 21.64
N ARG A 187 1.00 10.78 21.74
CA ARG A 187 0.80 9.79 22.79
C ARG A 187 1.23 8.41 22.30
N LYS A 188 2.29 7.89 22.92
CA LYS A 188 2.73 6.49 22.74
C LYS A 188 1.79 5.48 23.42
N HIS A 189 1.04 5.92 24.43
CA HIS A 189 0.14 5.07 25.24
C HIS A 189 -1.31 5.14 24.73
N GLY A 190 -1.52 4.71 23.49
CA GLY A 190 -2.85 4.44 22.91
C GLY A 190 -3.82 5.63 22.80
N GLY A 191 -4.97 5.38 22.17
CA GLY A 191 -6.10 6.33 22.09
C GLY A 191 -6.01 7.40 21.01
N GLU A 192 -4.82 7.72 20.49
CA GLU A 192 -4.69 8.68 19.38
C GLU A 192 -4.85 8.01 18.00
N LYS A 193 -5.51 8.74 17.09
CA LYS A 193 -5.65 8.33 15.68
C LYS A 193 -4.27 8.39 15.03
N GLY A 194 -3.80 7.27 14.48
CA GLY A 194 -2.53 7.21 13.75
C GLY A 194 -2.46 8.26 12.62
N VAL A 195 -1.25 8.75 12.37
CA VAL A 195 -0.94 9.77 11.35
C VAL A 195 -1.03 9.16 9.95
N PRO A 196 -1.72 9.79 8.98
CA PRO A 196 -1.70 9.37 7.59
C PRO A 196 -0.37 9.74 6.90
N PHE A 197 0.09 8.87 6.01
CA PHE A 197 1.22 9.12 5.12
C PHE A 197 0.71 9.32 3.68
N ARG A 198 1.59 9.79 2.81
CA ARG A 198 1.45 9.67 1.36
C ARG A 198 2.55 8.77 0.82
N ILE A 199 2.16 7.85 -0.05
CA ILE A 199 3.12 7.22 -0.98
C ILE A 199 3.11 8.09 -2.21
N GLN A 200 4.24 8.72 -2.51
CA GLN A 200 4.45 9.56 -3.68
C GLN A 200 5.42 8.88 -4.63
N ILE A 201 5.09 8.91 -5.91
CA ILE A 201 5.98 8.49 -7.00
C ILE A 201 6.26 9.71 -7.87
N ASP A 202 7.53 9.96 -8.13
CA ASP A 202 8.02 10.99 -9.03
C ASP A 202 8.77 10.29 -10.17
N THR A 203 8.41 10.60 -11.41
CA THR A 203 9.02 10.01 -12.61
C THR A 203 9.84 11.06 -13.35
N PHE A 204 11.02 10.65 -13.78
CA PHE A 204 12.02 11.53 -14.41
C PHE A 204 12.46 10.96 -15.76
N LYS A 205 12.79 11.86 -16.67
CA LYS A 205 13.44 11.54 -17.94
C LYS A 205 14.95 11.67 -17.79
N GLU A 206 15.66 10.83 -18.53
CA GLU A 206 17.07 11.02 -18.80
C GLU A 206 17.28 12.28 -19.66
N ASN A 207 18.17 13.16 -19.21
CA ASN A 207 18.62 14.31 -19.98
C ASN A 207 19.82 13.92 -20.86
N ASP A 208 20.22 14.78 -21.80
CA ASP A 208 21.32 14.55 -22.76
C ASP A 208 22.69 14.22 -22.11
N GLY A 209 22.82 14.36 -20.79
CA GLY A 209 24.00 14.02 -20.00
C GLY A 209 23.89 12.77 -19.12
N GLU A 210 22.98 11.84 -19.42
CA GLU A 210 22.72 10.61 -18.64
C GLU A 210 22.28 10.86 -17.17
N GLU A 211 21.90 12.09 -16.85
CA GLU A 211 21.35 12.47 -15.54
C GLU A 211 19.82 12.55 -15.59
N TYR A 212 19.15 11.99 -14.57
CA TYR A 212 17.69 11.96 -14.45
C TYR A 212 17.15 13.20 -13.72
N THR A 213 17.43 14.39 -14.25
CA THR A 213 17.06 15.67 -13.62
C THR A 213 15.74 16.26 -14.13
N GLU A 214 15.27 15.83 -15.30
CA GLU A 214 14.05 16.35 -15.91
C GLU A 214 12.82 15.66 -15.31
N HIS A 215 12.08 16.37 -14.45
CA HIS A 215 10.84 15.88 -13.86
C HIS A 215 9.72 15.80 -14.91
N LEU A 216 9.06 14.65 -15.00
CA LEU A 216 7.96 14.43 -15.94
C LEU A 216 6.60 14.44 -15.24
N HIS A 217 6.48 13.72 -14.13
CA HIS A 217 5.20 13.49 -13.49
C HIS A 217 5.33 13.12 -12.02
N SER A 218 4.31 13.48 -11.24
CA SER A 218 4.19 13.07 -9.84
C SER A 218 2.77 12.64 -9.54
N ALA A 219 2.64 11.55 -8.79
CA ALA A 219 1.37 11.11 -8.27
C ALA A 219 1.52 10.60 -6.84
N SER A 220 0.42 10.58 -6.10
CA SER A 220 0.44 10.00 -4.76
C SER A 220 -0.92 9.47 -4.32
N CYS A 221 -0.92 8.67 -3.26
CA CYS A 221 -2.13 8.25 -2.56
C CYS A 221 -1.92 8.36 -1.05
N GLN A 222 -3.00 8.61 -0.29
CA GLN A 222 -2.91 8.55 1.16
C GLN A 222 -2.94 7.10 1.64
N VAL A 223 -2.09 6.80 2.60
CA VAL A 223 -2.05 5.50 3.26
C VAL A 223 -2.04 5.63 4.78
N LYS A 224 -2.58 4.61 5.43
CA LYS A 224 -2.42 4.42 6.87
C LYS A 224 -1.85 3.03 7.11
N VAL A 225 -0.69 2.98 7.76
CA VAL A 225 0.05 1.74 7.95
C VAL A 225 -0.22 1.21 9.35
N PHE A 226 -0.66 -0.04 9.42
CA PHE A 226 -0.98 -0.75 10.65
C PHE A 226 0.07 -1.83 10.92
N LYS A 227 0.10 -2.33 12.16
CA LYS A 227 0.78 -3.60 12.46
C LYS A 227 0.22 -4.73 11.58
N PRO A 228 0.97 -5.83 11.38
CA PRO A 228 0.51 -6.96 10.58
C PRO A 228 -0.91 -7.41 10.94
N LYS A 229 -1.74 -7.68 9.92
CA LYS A 229 -3.19 -7.98 10.02
C LYS A 229 -4.07 -6.85 10.55
N GLY A 230 -3.49 -5.71 10.92
CA GLY A 230 -4.22 -4.57 11.45
C GLY A 230 -5.04 -3.86 10.37
N ALA A 231 -4.52 -3.77 9.14
CA ALA A 231 -5.25 -3.22 8.01
C ALA A 231 -6.48 -4.07 7.67
N ASP A 232 -6.35 -5.39 7.63
CA ASP A 232 -7.45 -6.32 7.32
C ASP A 232 -8.58 -6.23 8.34
N ARG A 233 -8.22 -6.24 9.63
CA ARG A 233 -9.18 -6.06 10.72
C ARG A 233 -9.89 -4.72 10.60
N LYS A 234 -9.15 -3.66 10.25
CA LYS A 234 -9.71 -2.32 10.10
C LYS A 234 -10.64 -2.23 8.90
N GLN A 235 -10.25 -2.77 7.74
CA GLN A 235 -11.05 -2.83 6.53
C GLN A 235 -12.36 -3.58 6.77
N LYS A 236 -12.29 -4.76 7.40
CA LYS A 236 -13.48 -5.55 7.77
C LYS A 236 -14.40 -4.78 8.72
N THR A 237 -13.84 -4.21 9.79
CA THR A 237 -14.62 -3.44 10.77
C THR A 237 -15.32 -2.24 10.14
N ASP A 238 -14.63 -1.52 9.26
CA ASP A 238 -15.19 -0.35 8.59
C ASP A 238 -16.27 -0.76 7.58
N ARG A 239 -16.08 -1.86 6.84
CA ARG A 239 -17.11 -2.40 5.93
C ARG A 239 -18.38 -2.80 6.67
N GLU A 240 -18.27 -3.58 7.76
CA GLU A 240 -19.42 -3.98 8.57
C GLU A 240 -20.15 -2.77 9.17
N LYS A 241 -19.41 -1.72 9.55
CA LYS A 241 -20.01 -0.46 10.02
C LYS A 241 -20.77 0.24 8.90
N MET A 242 -20.21 0.28 7.69
CA MET A 242 -20.86 0.90 6.54
C MET A 242 -22.11 0.13 6.11
N GLU A 243 -22.12 -1.19 6.20
CA GLU A 243 -23.29 -2.02 5.90
C GLU A 243 -24.48 -1.72 6.81
N LYS A 244 -24.22 -1.47 8.10
CA LYS A 244 -25.25 -1.17 9.12
C LYS A 244 -25.82 0.25 9.07
N ARG A 245 -25.22 1.16 8.29
CA ARG A 245 -25.71 2.54 8.15
C ARG A 245 -27.00 2.61 7.33
N ALA A 246 -27.82 3.63 7.58
CA ALA A 246 -28.97 3.92 6.74
C ALA A 246 -28.53 4.33 5.31
N PRO A 247 -29.32 4.06 4.25
CA PRO A 247 -28.94 4.39 2.87
C PRO A 247 -28.50 5.85 2.67
N GLN A 248 -29.25 6.81 3.23
CA GLN A 248 -28.94 8.25 3.17
C GLN A 248 -27.60 8.61 3.86
N GLU A 249 -27.15 7.83 4.83
CA GLU A 249 -25.83 8.04 5.42
C GLU A 249 -24.71 7.47 4.56
N LYS A 250 -24.95 6.34 3.86
CA LYS A 250 -23.96 5.70 2.98
C LYS A 250 -23.61 6.59 1.80
N GLU A 251 -24.58 7.35 1.27
CA GLU A 251 -24.37 8.31 0.18
C GLU A 251 -23.36 9.42 0.51
N LYS A 252 -23.01 9.62 1.79
CA LYS A 252 -22.00 10.62 2.19
C LYS A 252 -20.56 10.12 2.02
N TYR A 253 -20.38 8.84 1.70
CA TYR A 253 -19.09 8.15 1.64
C TYR A 253 -18.76 7.72 0.22
N GLN A 254 -17.46 7.58 -0.04
CA GLN A 254 -16.96 7.05 -1.30
C GLN A 254 -17.18 5.53 -1.39
N PRO A 255 -17.40 5.01 -2.60
CA PRO A 255 -17.30 3.58 -2.83
C PRO A 255 -15.87 3.07 -2.52
N SER A 256 -15.80 1.82 -2.05
CA SER A 256 -14.53 1.11 -1.86
C SER A 256 -14.20 0.33 -3.12
N TYR A 257 -12.94 0.37 -3.53
CA TYR A 257 -12.39 -0.31 -4.70
C TYR A 257 -11.31 -1.31 -4.26
N GLU A 258 -11.05 -2.33 -5.08
CA GLU A 258 -10.04 -3.36 -4.78
C GLU A 258 -8.60 -2.86 -4.95
N THR A 259 -8.42 -1.82 -5.76
CA THR A 259 -7.13 -1.18 -6.01
C THR A 259 -7.21 0.32 -5.73
N THR A 260 -6.06 0.93 -5.47
CA THR A 260 -5.92 2.35 -5.21
C THR A 260 -5.17 2.98 -6.38
N ILE A 261 -5.83 3.89 -7.08
CA ILE A 261 -5.22 4.68 -8.15
C ILE A 261 -4.54 5.89 -7.51
N LEU A 262 -3.27 6.12 -7.83
CA LEU A 262 -2.55 7.31 -7.36
C LEU A 262 -3.06 8.52 -8.14
N THR A 263 -3.29 9.62 -7.42
CA THR A 263 -3.78 10.88 -8.01
C THR A 263 -2.59 11.77 -8.33
N GLU A 264 -2.64 12.42 -9.50
CA GLU A 264 -1.63 13.39 -9.94
C GLU A 264 -1.45 14.50 -8.90
N VAL A 265 -0.19 14.84 -8.62
CA VAL A 265 0.21 15.92 -7.72
C VAL A 265 0.98 16.94 -8.51
N ARG A 266 0.55 18.20 -8.45
CA ARG A 266 1.39 19.30 -8.96
C ARG A 266 2.59 19.46 -8.03
N VAL A 267 3.77 19.13 -8.54
CA VAL A 267 5.02 19.37 -7.82
C VAL A 267 5.13 20.86 -7.55
N ARG A 268 5.10 21.23 -6.26
CA ARG A 268 5.77 22.45 -5.86
C ARG A 268 7.25 22.12 -5.98
N MET A 269 7.89 22.65 -7.02
CA MET A 269 9.35 22.62 -7.13
C MET A 269 9.89 23.49 -5.98
N ASP A 270 9.98 22.93 -4.79
CA ASP A 270 10.96 23.40 -3.85
C ASP A 270 12.28 22.80 -4.35
N PRO A 271 13.25 23.65 -4.77
CA PRO A 271 14.52 23.16 -5.30
C PRO A 271 15.18 22.23 -4.27
N PRO A 272 15.97 21.24 -4.72
CA PRO A 272 16.77 20.45 -3.80
C PRO A 272 17.55 21.43 -2.93
N VAL A 273 17.50 21.25 -1.61
CA VAL A 273 18.34 22.01 -0.68
C VAL A 273 19.77 21.56 -0.92
N THR A 274 20.38 22.11 -1.96
CA THR A 274 21.80 22.03 -2.22
C THR A 274 22.45 23.10 -1.35
N SER A 275 23.31 22.65 -0.44
CA SER A 275 24.23 23.46 0.35
C SER A 275 23.62 24.28 1.51
N GLN A 276 24.13 24.00 2.71
CA GLN A 276 24.07 24.87 3.88
C GLN A 276 24.60 26.28 3.54
N SER A 277 23.78 27.21 3.06
CA SER A 277 24.19 28.62 2.98
C SER A 277 23.07 29.65 2.77
N GLN A 278 21.80 29.38 3.09
CA GLN A 278 20.76 30.44 3.09
C GLN A 278 19.81 30.39 4.29
N LEU A 279 20.37 30.45 5.50
CA LEU A 279 19.64 30.65 6.76
C LEU A 279 19.75 32.08 7.32
N PHE A 280 20.03 33.08 6.49
CA PHE A 280 20.00 34.49 6.90
C PHE A 280 19.48 35.38 5.78
N ARG A 281 18.16 35.42 5.57
CA ARG A 281 17.56 36.56 4.87
C ARG A 281 16.06 36.76 5.05
N TRP A 282 15.51 36.60 6.27
CA TRP A 282 14.22 37.21 6.62
C TRP A 282 14.17 37.58 8.10
N GLN A 283 14.96 38.59 8.46
CA GLN A 283 14.69 39.49 9.59
C GLN A 283 15.18 40.89 9.18
N MET A 284 14.29 41.67 8.60
CA MET A 284 14.12 43.11 8.79
C MET A 284 12.69 43.47 8.40
#